data_AF-A0A958UNC6-F1
#
_entry.id   AF-A0A958UNC6-F1
#
_cell.length_a   1.000
_cell.length_b   1.000
_cell.length_c   1.000
_cell.angle_alpha   90.00
_cell.angle_beta   90.00
_cell.angle_gamma   90.00
#
_symmetry.space_group_name_H-M   'P 1'
#
loop_
_entity.id
_entity.type
_entity.pdbx_description
1 polymer ?
#
loop_
_entity_poly.entity_id
_entity_poly.type
_entity_poly.pdbx_seq_one_letter_code
_entity_poly.pdbx_strand_id
1 'polypeptide(L)'
;QMEVKSVTFEKTGSELIALLKESEEIKQNKPLFNRALRRTLFTHQLISFVDENGYINLKIEKADGRKKAITTFNNYQQAKSELFKITEENQLCQKLTGLYDTKKQCFNYTIKECYGACINKEPVNEYNDRVTTFLEKRSYENQNMLIIDRGREIEERSVILIENGVYKGYGFYNLNYQVNNPEILKSIINPMQNNRDAQHIIQSYLRRKKVLKTVNLSTNKVN
;
A
#
# COMPACT_ATOMS: atom_id res chain seq x y z
N GLN A 1 30.16 -26.96 -8.49
CA GLN A 1 28.80 -27.26 -8.95
C GLN A 1 28.39 -26.15 -9.93
N MET A 2 28.41 -26.41 -11.24
CA MET A 2 27.93 -25.45 -12.26
C MET A 2 26.41 -25.61 -12.38
N GLU A 3 25.66 -24.94 -11.51
CA GLU A 3 24.20 -25.10 -11.41
C GLU A 3 23.40 -24.22 -12.37
N VAL A 4 24.06 -23.42 -13.21
CA VAL A 4 23.40 -22.54 -14.20
C VAL A 4 23.64 -23.09 -15.60
N LYS A 5 22.59 -23.65 -16.21
CA LYS A 5 22.64 -24.26 -17.55
C LYS A 5 22.17 -23.31 -18.66
N SER A 6 21.29 -22.36 -18.34
CA SER A 6 20.78 -21.34 -19.26
C SER A 6 20.16 -20.18 -18.47
N VAL A 7 20.33 -18.95 -18.95
CA VAL A 7 19.71 -17.75 -18.37
C VAL A 7 18.73 -17.18 -19.39
N THR A 8 17.46 -17.09 -19.02
CA THR A 8 16.42 -16.41 -19.79
C THR A 8 16.10 -15.07 -19.15
N PHE A 9 15.73 -14.06 -19.94
CA PHE A 9 15.31 -12.76 -19.44
C PHE A 9 14.05 -12.31 -20.17
N GLU A 10 13.28 -11.45 -19.50
CA GLU A 10 12.12 -10.80 -20.09
C GLU A 10 12.21 -9.29 -19.85
N LYS A 11 12.01 -8.51 -20.91
CA LYS A 11 11.95 -7.04 -20.79
C LYS A 11 10.57 -6.63 -20.27
N THR A 12 10.54 -5.87 -19.18
CA THR A 12 9.29 -5.34 -18.60
C THR A 12 9.09 -3.85 -18.83
N GLY A 13 10.13 -3.09 -19.19
CA GLY A 13 10.04 -1.65 -19.49
C GLY A 13 9.83 -0.73 -18.29
N SER A 14 9.14 -1.21 -17.25
CA SER A 14 8.96 -0.55 -15.96
C SER A 14 9.54 -1.42 -14.84
N GLU A 15 10.20 -0.76 -13.89
CA GLU A 15 10.69 -1.39 -12.67
C GLU A 15 9.55 -1.88 -11.78
N LEU A 16 8.42 -1.16 -11.74
CA LEU A 16 7.25 -1.59 -10.97
C LEU A 16 6.74 -2.93 -11.48
N ILE A 17 6.63 -3.08 -12.80
CA ILE A 17 6.24 -4.36 -13.42
C ILE A 17 7.30 -5.43 -13.19
N ALA A 18 8.59 -5.08 -13.24
CA ALA A 18 9.68 -6.02 -12.94
C ALA A 18 9.54 -6.61 -11.53
N LEU A 19 9.31 -5.76 -10.52
CA LEU A 19 9.14 -6.18 -9.13
C LEU A 19 7.89 -7.04 -8.93
N LEU A 20 6.78 -6.66 -9.59
CA LEU A 20 5.52 -7.43 -9.53
C LEU A 20 5.69 -8.82 -10.16
N LYS A 21 6.29 -8.87 -11.35
CA LYS A 21 6.53 -10.11 -12.08
C LYS A 21 7.52 -11.01 -11.35
N GLU A 22 8.63 -10.46 -10.85
CA GLU A 22 9.58 -11.20 -10.01
C GLU A 22 8.89 -11.83 -8.79
N SER A 23 8.05 -11.06 -8.09
CA SER A 23 7.30 -11.57 -6.94
C SER A 23 6.38 -12.74 -7.30
N GLU A 24 5.72 -12.69 -8.46
CA GLU A 24 4.85 -13.76 -8.94
C GLU A 24 5.67 -15.00 -9.36
N GLU A 25 6.71 -14.84 -10.17
CA GLU A 25 7.56 -15.92 -10.65
C GLU A 25 8.22 -16.69 -9.49
N ILE A 26 8.67 -15.98 -8.44
CA ILE A 26 9.24 -16.63 -7.27
C ILE A 26 8.18 -17.44 -6.50
N LYS A 27 6.94 -16.98 -6.46
CA LYS A 27 5.84 -17.68 -5.78
C LYS A 27 5.37 -18.90 -6.57
N GLN A 28 5.33 -18.80 -7.90
CA GLN A 28 4.95 -19.89 -8.79
C GLN A 28 6.03 -20.97 -8.84
N ASN A 29 7.28 -20.59 -9.12
CA ASN A 29 8.37 -21.55 -9.38
C ASN A 29 9.12 -21.98 -8.11
N LYS A 30 9.02 -21.23 -7.01
CA LYS A 30 9.68 -21.49 -5.72
C LYS A 30 11.16 -21.91 -5.85
N PRO A 31 11.98 -21.16 -6.62
CA PRO A 31 13.33 -21.60 -6.97
C PRO A 31 14.23 -21.73 -5.73
N LEU A 32 15.15 -22.70 -5.77
CA LEU A 32 15.93 -23.16 -4.61
C LEU A 32 16.79 -22.06 -3.95
N PHE A 33 17.20 -21.05 -4.72
CA PHE A 33 18.00 -19.93 -4.24
C PHE A 33 17.19 -18.73 -3.73
N ASN A 34 15.97 -18.49 -4.23
CA ASN A 34 15.15 -17.35 -3.79
C ASN A 34 14.40 -17.69 -2.49
N ARG A 35 15.13 -17.90 -1.39
CA ARG A 35 14.54 -18.23 -0.07
C ARG A 35 13.70 -17.08 0.50
N ALA A 36 14.15 -15.84 0.33
CA ALA A 36 13.54 -14.67 0.98
C ALA A 36 12.14 -14.31 0.44
N LEU A 37 11.94 -14.36 -0.88
CA LEU A 37 10.70 -13.96 -1.55
C LEU A 37 9.69 -15.12 -1.73
N ARG A 38 10.07 -16.35 -1.35
CA ARG A 38 9.18 -17.53 -1.41
C ARG A 38 8.04 -17.49 -0.39
N ARG A 39 8.17 -16.71 0.68
CA ARG A 39 7.16 -16.54 1.72
C ARG A 39 6.82 -15.06 1.86
N THR A 40 5.53 -14.77 1.88
CA THR A 40 5.00 -13.42 2.12
C THR A 40 5.09 -13.13 3.63
N LEU A 41 6.26 -12.82 4.16
CA LEU A 41 6.48 -12.65 5.61
C LEU A 41 6.05 -11.26 6.09
N PHE A 42 4.78 -10.91 5.87
CA PHE A 42 4.16 -9.80 6.59
C PHE A 42 3.88 -10.25 8.01
N THR A 43 4.81 -9.98 8.91
CA THR A 43 4.74 -10.43 10.30
C THR A 43 3.88 -9.50 11.16
N HIS A 44 3.71 -8.25 10.76
CA HIS A 44 3.00 -7.22 11.51
C HIS A 44 1.95 -6.52 10.65
N GLN A 45 0.88 -6.04 11.27
CA GLN A 45 -0.20 -5.28 10.64
C GLN A 45 -0.60 -4.09 11.51
N LEU A 46 -1.02 -3.00 10.87
CA LEU A 46 -1.65 -1.85 11.52
C LEU A 46 -3.16 -2.02 11.43
N ILE A 47 -3.84 -1.93 12.56
CA ILE A 47 -5.31 -1.98 12.68
C ILE A 47 -5.83 -0.72 13.36
N SER A 48 -7.10 -0.43 13.14
CA SER A 48 -7.87 0.54 13.93
C SER A 48 -8.93 -0.18 14.78
N PHE A 49 -9.25 0.40 15.92
CA PHE A 49 -10.35 -0.02 16.79
C PHE A 49 -10.86 1.18 17.59
N VAL A 50 -12.12 1.13 18.04
CA VAL A 50 -12.70 2.18 18.88
C VAL A 50 -12.56 1.76 20.35
N ASP A 51 -12.12 2.68 21.21
CA ASP A 51 -12.06 2.44 22.66
C ASP A 51 -13.38 2.76 23.38
N GLU A 52 -13.42 2.51 24.69
CA GLU A 52 -14.60 2.77 25.53
C GLU A 52 -14.99 4.25 25.60
N ASN A 53 -14.05 5.16 25.33
CA ASN A 53 -14.30 6.61 25.30
C ASN A 53 -14.74 7.10 23.91
N GLY A 54 -14.81 6.21 22.91
CA GLY A 54 -15.22 6.52 21.55
C GLY A 54 -14.09 6.97 20.61
N TYR A 55 -12.82 6.98 21.05
CA TYR A 55 -11.71 7.37 20.19
C TYR A 55 -11.25 6.22 19.27
N ILE A 56 -10.95 6.54 18.02
CA ILE A 56 -10.36 5.59 17.07
C ILE A 56 -8.86 5.46 17.35
N ASN A 57 -8.48 4.33 17.92
CA ASN A 57 -7.10 3.99 18.25
C ASN A 57 -6.42 3.27 17.07
N LEU A 58 -5.11 3.46 16.93
CA LEU A 58 -4.27 2.73 15.97
C LEU A 58 -3.34 1.79 16.72
N LYS A 59 -3.13 0.57 16.21
CA LYS A 59 -2.26 -0.41 16.87
C LYS A 59 -1.53 -1.33 15.90
N ILE A 60 -0.26 -1.56 16.19
CA ILE A 60 0.56 -2.57 15.53
C ILE A 60 0.38 -3.90 16.26
N GLU A 61 0.01 -4.94 15.54
CA GLU A 61 -0.08 -6.30 16.06
C GLU A 61 0.51 -7.31 15.07
N LYS A 62 0.65 -8.56 15.50
CA LYS A 62 1.06 -9.64 14.58
C LYS A 62 -0.01 -9.85 13.52
N ALA A 63 0.41 -10.06 12.27
CA ALA A 63 -0.52 -10.26 11.17
C ALA A 63 -1.27 -11.59 11.31
N ASP A 64 -2.58 -11.52 11.53
CA ASP A 64 -3.46 -12.70 11.71
C ASP A 64 -4.30 -13.00 10.46
N GLY A 65 -4.31 -12.09 9.48
CA GLY A 65 -5.01 -12.27 8.19
C GLY A 65 -6.53 -12.40 8.22
N ARG A 66 -7.13 -12.56 9.40
CA ARG A 66 -8.58 -12.54 9.65
C ARG A 66 -9.13 -11.13 9.82
N LYS A 67 -8.33 -10.22 10.40
CA LYS A 67 -8.73 -8.84 10.66
C LYS A 67 -8.46 -7.95 9.45
N LYS A 68 -9.31 -6.93 9.27
CA LYS A 68 -9.11 -5.89 8.26
C LYS A 68 -7.92 -5.02 8.67
N ALA A 69 -6.77 -5.27 8.05
CA ALA A 69 -5.56 -4.50 8.27
C ALA A 69 -5.57 -3.24 7.40
N ILE A 70 -5.21 -2.08 7.98
CA ILE A 70 -4.98 -0.84 7.25
C ILE A 70 -3.75 -1.00 6.33
N THR A 71 -2.69 -1.60 6.86
CA THR A 71 -1.45 -1.89 6.12
C THR A 71 -0.66 -2.98 6.82
N THR A 72 0.19 -3.69 6.07
CA THR A 72 1.06 -4.75 6.61
C THR A 72 2.54 -4.41 6.46
N PHE A 73 3.37 -4.98 7.32
CA PHE A 73 4.81 -4.73 7.39
C PHE A 73 5.62 -6.01 7.56
N ASN A 74 6.85 -5.99 7.03
CA ASN A 74 7.76 -7.13 7.10
C ASN A 74 8.38 -7.29 8.49
N ASN A 75 8.52 -6.19 9.23
CA ASN A 75 9.05 -6.17 10.59
C ASN A 75 8.41 -5.05 11.42
N TYR A 76 8.57 -5.16 12.74
CA TYR A 76 8.02 -4.22 13.71
C TYR A 76 8.60 -2.81 13.58
N GLN A 77 9.91 -2.69 13.28
CA GLN A 77 10.58 -1.39 13.21
C GLN A 77 10.06 -0.54 12.06
N GLN A 78 9.78 -1.16 10.90
CA GLN A 78 9.15 -0.52 9.75
C GLN A 78 7.72 -0.07 10.10
N ALA A 79 6.96 -0.92 10.79
CA ALA A 79 5.61 -0.59 11.25
C ALA A 79 5.62 0.62 12.20
N LYS A 80 6.53 0.62 13.18
CA LYS A 80 6.71 1.70 14.15
C LYS A 80 7.12 3.01 13.49
N SER A 81 8.09 2.96 12.57
CA SER A 81 8.53 4.16 11.83
C SER A 81 7.41 4.76 10.98
N GLU A 82 6.61 3.94 10.31
CA GLU A 82 5.48 4.42 9.54
C GLU A 82 4.38 5.01 10.44
N LEU A 83 4.05 4.34 11.54
CA LEU A 83 3.06 4.82 12.49
C LEU A 83 3.48 6.15 13.16
N PHE A 84 4.78 6.32 13.39
CA PHE A 84 5.33 7.58 13.89
C PHE A 84 5.07 8.72 12.90
N LYS A 85 5.40 8.53 11.62
CA LYS A 85 5.11 9.53 10.56
C LYS A 85 3.62 9.85 10.47
N ILE A 86 2.77 8.83 10.50
CA ILE A 86 1.30 9.00 10.49
C ILE A 86 0.84 9.85 11.67
N THR A 87 1.40 9.59 12.85
CA THR A 87 1.06 10.30 14.08
C THR A 87 1.47 11.78 13.99
N GLU A 88 2.65 12.07 13.45
CA GLU A 88 3.14 13.44 13.25
C GLU A 88 2.34 14.19 12.17
N GLU A 89 2.18 13.59 10.99
CA GLU A 89 1.51 14.22 9.83
C GLU A 89 0.04 14.59 10.12
N ASN A 90 -0.64 13.83 10.99
CA ASN A 90 -2.05 14.02 11.30
C ASN A 90 -2.28 14.52 12.73
N GLN A 91 -1.21 14.90 13.44
CA GLN A 91 -1.26 15.41 14.82
C GLN A 91 -2.10 14.51 15.75
N LEU A 92 -1.83 13.20 15.68
CA LEU A 92 -2.51 12.19 16.48
C LEU A 92 -1.83 12.01 17.84
N CYS A 93 -2.55 11.42 18.78
CA CYS A 93 -2.04 11.20 20.10
C CYS A 93 -1.18 9.93 20.13
N GLN A 94 0.12 10.04 20.42
CA GLN A 94 1.04 8.90 20.52
C GLN A 94 0.59 7.78 21.48
N LYS A 95 -0.22 8.13 22.48
CA LYS A 95 -0.79 7.15 23.41
C LYS A 95 -1.94 6.35 22.77
N LEU A 96 -2.84 7.02 22.06
CA LEU A 96 -3.94 6.36 21.33
C LEU A 96 -3.48 5.64 20.06
N THR A 97 -2.32 6.01 19.51
CA THR A 97 -1.67 5.24 18.44
C THR A 97 -0.77 4.12 18.97
N GLY A 98 -0.68 3.91 20.28
CA GLY A 98 0.11 2.82 20.87
C GLY A 98 1.63 2.94 20.67
N LEU A 99 2.14 4.12 20.29
CA LEU A 99 3.57 4.39 20.15
C LEU A 99 4.26 4.61 21.49
N TYR A 100 3.52 5.13 22.46
CA TYR A 100 4.04 5.47 23.78
C TYR A 100 3.03 5.10 24.87
N ASP A 101 3.44 4.21 25.77
CA ASP A 101 2.62 3.81 26.92
C ASP A 101 2.91 4.69 28.14
N THR A 102 1.87 5.30 28.69
CA THR A 102 1.95 6.20 29.84
C THR A 102 0.62 6.23 30.57
N LYS A 103 0.68 6.20 31.90
CA LYS A 103 -0.50 6.31 32.76
C LYS A 103 -1.11 7.72 32.75
N LYS A 104 -0.30 8.76 32.48
CA LYS A 104 -0.72 10.16 32.48
C LYS A 104 -0.96 10.65 31.04
N GLN A 105 -0.77 11.94 30.79
CA GLN A 105 -0.77 12.55 29.47
C GLN A 105 0.41 12.06 28.62
N CYS A 106 0.27 12.10 27.29
CA CYS A 106 1.37 11.80 26.38
C CYS A 106 2.42 12.92 26.39
N PHE A 107 3.66 12.57 26.01
CA PHE A 107 4.75 13.54 25.93
C PHE A 107 4.41 14.72 25.01
N ASN A 108 3.86 14.45 23.82
CA ASN A 108 3.46 15.46 22.85
C ASN A 108 2.46 16.49 23.38
N TYR A 109 1.60 16.11 24.34
CA TYR A 109 0.71 17.09 24.98
C TYR A 109 1.49 18.10 25.84
N THR A 110 2.56 17.65 26.50
CA THR A 110 3.42 18.51 27.34
C THR A 110 4.15 19.57 26.51
N ILE A 111 4.52 19.23 25.27
CA ILE A 111 5.16 20.12 24.31
C ILE A 111 4.18 20.81 23.35
N LYS A 112 2.85 20.71 23.60
CA LYS A 112 1.76 21.31 22.79
C LYS A 112 1.67 20.84 21.33
N GLU A 113 2.18 19.65 21.03
CA GLU A 113 2.08 18.98 19.72
C GLU A 113 0.96 17.93 19.67
N CYS A 114 0.09 17.91 20.68
CA CYS A 114 -1.08 17.03 20.78
C CYS A 114 -2.19 17.79 21.49
N TYR A 115 -3.43 17.60 21.04
CA TYR A 115 -4.61 18.29 21.60
C TYR A 115 -5.17 17.64 22.86
N GLY A 116 -4.63 16.49 23.27
CA GLY A 116 -4.94 15.86 24.55
C GLY A 116 -6.09 14.86 24.53
N ALA A 117 -6.31 14.16 23.42
CA ALA A 117 -7.28 13.05 23.35
C ALA A 117 -7.08 12.00 24.47
N CYS A 118 -5.84 11.64 24.82
CA CYS A 118 -5.57 10.67 25.88
C CYS A 118 -5.96 11.09 27.31
N ILE A 119 -6.36 12.35 27.50
CA ILE A 119 -6.85 12.90 28.77
C ILE A 119 -8.25 13.53 28.59
N ASN A 120 -8.96 13.16 27.51
CA ASN A 120 -10.31 13.62 27.19
C ASN A 120 -10.47 15.14 27.08
N LYS A 121 -9.38 15.87 26.79
CA LYS A 121 -9.45 17.33 26.56
C LYS A 121 -9.81 17.68 25.12
N GLU A 122 -9.47 16.80 24.20
CA GLU A 122 -9.83 16.93 22.80
C GLU A 122 -11.18 16.23 22.56
N PRO A 123 -12.14 16.88 21.91
CA PRO A 123 -13.40 16.24 21.54
C PRO A 123 -13.17 14.99 20.69
N VAL A 124 -13.95 13.94 20.96
CA VAL A 124 -13.89 12.65 20.25
C VAL A 124 -14.04 12.83 18.74
N ASN A 125 -15.00 13.66 18.31
CA ASN A 125 -15.26 13.91 16.90
C ASN A 125 -14.05 14.53 16.20
N GLU A 126 -13.46 15.59 16.77
CA GLU A 126 -12.31 16.28 16.16
C GLU A 126 -11.09 15.37 16.01
N TYR A 127 -10.84 14.52 17.02
CA TYR A 127 -9.77 13.52 16.94
C TYR A 127 -10.07 12.47 15.87
N ASN A 128 -11.28 11.91 15.90
CA ASN A 128 -11.71 10.86 14.99
C ASN A 128 -11.76 11.34 13.54
N ASP A 129 -12.09 12.61 13.29
CA ASP A 129 -12.09 13.21 11.95
C ASP A 129 -10.68 13.18 11.34
N ARG A 130 -9.64 13.47 12.12
CA ARG A 130 -8.25 13.38 11.64
C ARG A 130 -7.81 11.94 11.40
N VAL A 131 -8.21 11.02 12.28
CA VAL A 131 -7.93 9.58 12.06
C VAL A 131 -8.64 9.08 10.81
N THR A 132 -9.90 9.47 10.60
CA THR A 132 -10.71 9.07 9.44
C THR A 132 -10.15 9.65 8.16
N THR A 133 -9.77 10.93 8.16
CA THR A 133 -9.08 11.58 7.03
C THR A 133 -7.82 10.82 6.65
N PHE A 134 -7.02 10.39 7.64
CA PHE A 134 -5.86 9.55 7.41
C PHE A 134 -6.25 8.19 6.80
N LEU A 135 -7.24 7.50 7.38
CA LEU A 135 -7.70 6.19 6.89
C LEU A 135 -8.19 6.26 5.45
N GLU A 136 -8.95 7.30 5.10
CA GLU A 136 -9.43 7.57 3.74
C GLU A 136 -8.26 7.89 2.79
N LYS A 137 -7.29 8.70 3.22
CA LYS A 137 -6.10 9.02 2.41
C LYS A 137 -5.23 7.79 2.15
N ARG A 138 -5.12 6.88 3.12
CA ARG A 138 -4.35 5.62 3.02
C ARG A 138 -5.13 4.49 2.37
N SER A 139 -6.44 4.64 2.21
CA SER A 139 -7.32 3.70 1.55
C SER A 139 -6.89 3.56 0.08
N TYR A 140 -5.96 2.65 -0.16
CA TYR A 140 -5.84 1.96 -1.43
C TYR A 140 -7.16 1.23 -1.76
N GLU A 141 -7.97 0.91 -0.73
CA GLU A 141 -9.33 0.39 -0.88
C GLU A 141 -10.19 1.38 -1.66
N ASN A 142 -10.97 0.86 -2.62
CA ASN A 142 -11.90 1.62 -3.46
C ASN A 142 -11.29 2.55 -4.51
N GLN A 143 -9.96 2.57 -4.68
CA GLN A 143 -9.37 3.28 -5.81
C GLN A 143 -9.46 2.44 -7.08
N ASN A 144 -10.02 3.04 -8.12
CA ASN A 144 -9.95 2.52 -9.49
C ASN A 144 -8.94 3.40 -10.23
N MET A 145 -7.82 2.85 -10.63
CA MET A 145 -6.78 3.62 -11.31
C MET A 145 -5.99 2.81 -12.31
N LEU A 146 -5.43 3.53 -13.28
CA LEU A 146 -4.42 3.05 -14.19
C LEU A 146 -3.10 3.75 -13.86
N ILE A 147 -2.06 2.96 -13.59
CA ILE A 147 -0.70 3.46 -13.41
C ILE A 147 0.01 3.24 -14.74
N ILE A 148 0.41 4.33 -15.39
CA ILE A 148 1.10 4.33 -16.68
C ILE A 148 2.57 4.65 -16.48
N ASP A 149 3.42 3.85 -17.09
CA ASP A 149 4.87 4.02 -17.06
C ASP A 149 5.50 3.65 -18.42
N ARG A 150 6.83 3.66 -18.50
CA ARG A 150 7.59 3.28 -19.70
C ARG A 150 7.29 1.83 -20.08
N GLY A 151 7.14 1.60 -21.39
CA GLY A 151 7.02 0.26 -21.96
C GLY A 151 8.39 -0.35 -22.25
N ARG A 152 8.39 -1.51 -22.90
CA ARG A 152 9.61 -2.29 -23.19
C ARG A 152 10.47 -1.63 -24.25
N GLU A 153 9.81 -0.92 -25.16
CA GLU A 153 10.40 -0.18 -26.26
C GLU A 153 10.04 1.32 -26.14
N ILE A 154 10.77 2.19 -26.85
CA ILE A 154 10.62 3.65 -26.76
C ILE A 154 9.20 4.11 -27.13
N GLU A 155 8.60 3.46 -28.13
CA GLU A 155 7.25 3.73 -28.61
C GLU A 155 6.15 3.01 -27.83
N GLU A 156 6.48 2.43 -26.67
CA GLU A 156 5.54 1.66 -25.86
C GLU A 156 5.35 2.31 -24.48
N ARG A 157 4.15 2.11 -23.94
CA ARG A 157 3.79 2.40 -22.55
C ARG A 157 3.32 1.14 -21.88
N SER A 158 3.59 1.06 -20.58
CA SER A 158 3.05 0.04 -19.72
C SER A 158 1.89 0.60 -18.93
N VAL A 159 0.95 -0.29 -18.58
CA VAL A 159 -0.22 0.05 -17.77
C VAL A 159 -0.41 -1.01 -16.70
N ILE A 160 -0.67 -0.58 -15.47
CA ILE A 160 -1.09 -1.44 -14.35
C ILE A 160 -2.51 -1.06 -13.98
N LEU A 161 -3.38 -2.06 -13.85
CA LEU A 161 -4.77 -1.88 -13.48
C LEU A 161 -4.99 -2.18 -11.99
N ILE A 162 -5.62 -1.24 -11.31
CA ILE A 162 -6.13 -1.40 -9.94
C ILE A 162 -7.62 -1.09 -9.97
N GLU A 163 -8.44 -2.02 -9.51
CA GLU A 163 -9.89 -1.84 -9.40
C GLU A 163 -10.34 -2.13 -7.98
N ASN A 164 -11.08 -1.19 -7.38
CA ASN A 164 -11.51 -1.23 -5.98
C ASN A 164 -10.37 -1.55 -5.01
N GLY A 165 -9.16 -1.05 -5.28
CA GLY A 165 -7.96 -1.36 -4.49
C GLY A 165 -7.41 -2.77 -4.67
N VAL A 166 -7.85 -3.50 -5.68
CA VAL A 166 -7.33 -4.83 -6.03
C VAL A 166 -6.46 -4.70 -7.27
N TYR A 167 -5.20 -5.12 -7.15
CA TYR A 167 -4.32 -5.25 -8.30
C TYR A 167 -4.87 -6.31 -9.27
N LYS A 168 -5.13 -5.93 -10.52
CA LYS A 168 -5.70 -6.84 -11.53
C LYS A 168 -4.67 -7.40 -12.50
N GLY A 169 -3.56 -6.69 -12.72
CA GLY A 169 -2.54 -7.09 -13.68
C GLY A 169 -1.88 -5.91 -14.36
N TYR A 170 -1.08 -6.20 -15.39
CA TYR A 170 -0.41 -5.22 -16.22
C TYR A 170 -0.51 -5.53 -17.72
N GLY A 171 -0.32 -4.52 -18.55
CA GLY A 171 -0.31 -4.64 -20.01
C GLY A 171 0.65 -3.64 -20.65
N PHE A 172 0.79 -3.73 -21.97
CA PHE A 172 1.60 -2.84 -22.78
C PHE A 172 0.82 -2.35 -23.99
N TYR A 173 1.03 -1.10 -24.40
CA TYR A 173 0.40 -0.51 -25.57
C TYR A 173 1.33 0.48 -26.28
N ASN A 174 1.17 0.61 -27.60
CA ASN A 174 1.98 1.54 -28.40
C ASN A 174 1.48 3.00 -28.23
N LEU A 175 2.39 3.97 -28.23
CA LEU A 175 2.12 5.41 -28.13
C LEU A 175 1.21 5.95 -29.23
N ASN A 176 1.26 5.36 -30.42
CA ASN A 176 0.43 5.74 -31.57
C ASN A 176 -1.03 5.32 -31.39
N TYR A 177 -1.29 4.42 -30.45
CA TYR A 177 -2.64 4.09 -30.05
C TYR A 177 -3.18 5.25 -29.21
N GLN A 178 -4.16 5.99 -29.73
CA GLN A 178 -4.86 7.05 -28.98
C GLN A 178 -5.71 6.43 -27.87
N VAL A 179 -5.09 5.87 -26.83
CA VAL A 179 -5.82 5.26 -25.72
C VAL A 179 -6.21 6.33 -24.71
N ASN A 180 -7.21 7.13 -25.07
CA ASN A 180 -7.94 7.96 -24.12
C ASN A 180 -9.11 7.20 -23.46
N ASN A 181 -9.36 5.95 -23.88
CA ASN A 181 -10.45 5.14 -23.35
C ASN A 181 -9.94 4.05 -22.38
N PRO A 182 -10.21 4.19 -21.07
CA PRO A 182 -9.86 3.19 -20.06
C PRO A 182 -10.32 1.76 -20.36
N GLU A 183 -11.45 1.58 -21.04
CA GLU A 183 -12.00 0.24 -21.33
C GLU A 183 -11.10 -0.55 -22.29
N ILE A 184 -10.46 0.13 -23.24
CA ILE A 184 -9.48 -0.49 -24.13
C ILE A 184 -8.24 -0.90 -23.34
N LEU A 185 -7.79 -0.07 -22.40
CA LEU A 185 -6.64 -0.41 -21.54
C LEU A 185 -6.92 -1.62 -20.66
N LYS A 186 -8.16 -1.80 -20.19
CA LYS A 186 -8.55 -3.00 -19.43
C LYS A 186 -8.46 -4.27 -20.28
N SER A 187 -8.81 -4.19 -21.57
CA SER A 187 -8.80 -5.36 -22.48
C SER A 187 -7.42 -5.95 -22.77
N ILE A 188 -6.35 -5.15 -22.61
CA ILE A 188 -4.96 -5.56 -22.85
C ILE A 188 -4.23 -5.98 -21.57
N ILE A 189 -4.92 -5.97 -20.42
CA ILE A 189 -4.32 -6.36 -19.14
C ILE A 189 -4.13 -7.86 -19.11
N ASN A 190 -2.89 -8.30 -18.90
CA ASN A 190 -2.58 -9.66 -18.51
C ASN A 190 -2.90 -9.82 -17.01
N PRO A 191 -3.86 -10.70 -16.65
CA PRO A 191 -4.25 -10.86 -15.26
C PRO A 191 -3.10 -11.36 -14.40
N MET A 192 -2.96 -10.82 -13.19
CA MET A 192 -2.02 -11.29 -12.17
C MET A 192 -2.69 -11.47 -10.82
N GLN A 193 -2.07 -12.27 -9.94
CA GLN A 193 -2.61 -12.48 -8.60
C GLN A 193 -2.42 -11.26 -7.70
N ASN A 194 -3.54 -10.73 -7.19
CA ASN A 194 -3.50 -9.79 -6.08
C ASN A 194 -3.09 -10.50 -4.79
N ASN A 195 -1.97 -10.08 -4.20
CA ASN A 195 -1.53 -10.56 -2.90
C ASN A 195 -0.86 -9.43 -2.10
N ARG A 196 -0.54 -9.69 -0.83
CA ARG A 196 0.02 -8.66 0.06
C ARG A 196 1.35 -8.08 -0.45
N ASP A 197 2.18 -8.88 -1.12
CA ASP A 197 3.43 -8.37 -1.71
C ASP A 197 3.16 -7.48 -2.90
N ALA A 198 2.26 -7.86 -3.80
CA ALA A 198 1.88 -7.01 -4.94
C ALA A 198 1.36 -5.65 -4.45
N GLN A 199 0.49 -5.67 -3.44
CA GLN A 199 -0.02 -4.47 -2.77
C GLN A 199 1.11 -3.63 -2.15
N HIS A 200 2.00 -4.28 -1.39
CA HIS A 200 3.13 -3.59 -0.75
C HIS A 200 4.11 -3.00 -1.77
N ILE A 201 4.41 -3.74 -2.84
CA ILE A 201 5.28 -3.31 -3.94
C ILE A 201 4.71 -2.05 -4.59
N ILE A 202 3.43 -2.08 -4.99
CA ILE A 202 2.76 -0.93 -5.62
C ILE A 202 2.77 0.28 -4.68
N GLN A 203 2.30 0.11 -3.44
CA GLN A 203 2.22 1.22 -2.48
C GLN A 203 3.60 1.77 -2.10
N SER A 204 4.61 0.92 -1.96
CA SER A 204 6.00 1.34 -1.68
C SER A 204 6.59 2.09 -2.87
N TYR A 205 6.35 1.60 -4.09
CA TYR A 205 6.83 2.22 -5.32
C TYR A 205 6.23 3.61 -5.52
N LEU A 206 4.90 3.74 -5.45
CA LEU A 206 4.19 5.01 -5.64
C LEU A 206 4.55 6.07 -4.59
N ARG A 207 4.92 5.67 -3.36
CA ARG A 207 5.40 6.61 -2.33
C ARG A 207 6.81 7.14 -2.60
N ARG A 208 7.66 6.33 -3.22
CA ARG A 208 9.09 6.62 -3.38
C ARG A 208 9.47 7.14 -4.76
N LYS A 209 8.73 6.75 -5.80
CA LYS A 209 9.05 6.99 -7.20
C LYS A 209 7.86 7.63 -7.91
N LYS A 210 8.16 8.58 -8.80
CA LYS A 210 7.17 9.17 -9.69
C LYS A 210 6.99 8.27 -10.91
N VAL A 211 5.77 7.80 -11.11
CA VAL A 211 5.31 7.17 -12.35
C VAL A 211 5.04 8.23 -13.41
N LEU A 212 4.98 7.85 -14.69
CA LEU A 212 4.72 8.82 -15.77
C LEU A 212 3.33 9.47 -15.64
N LYS A 213 2.31 8.66 -15.35
CA LYS A 213 0.93 9.14 -15.20
C LYS A 213 0.10 8.19 -14.35
N THR A 214 -0.76 8.74 -13.51
CA THR A 214 -1.84 7.99 -12.84
C THR A 214 -3.17 8.53 -13.33
N VAL A 215 -4.05 7.65 -13.82
CA VAL A 215 -5.40 7.99 -14.26
C VAL A 215 -6.39 7.39 -13.27
N ASN A 216 -7.11 8.25 -12.54
CA ASN A 216 -8.20 7.80 -11.68
C ASN A 216 -9.43 7.51 -12.54
N LEU A 217 -9.93 6.28 -12.45
CA LEU A 217 -11.17 5.86 -13.08
C LEU A 217 -12.30 6.21 -12.11
N SER A 218 -13.17 7.14 -12.48
CA SER A 218 -14.39 7.36 -11.71
C SER A 218 -15.21 6.07 -11.70
N THR A 219 -15.66 5.64 -10.52
CA THR A 219 -16.76 4.68 -10.43
C THR A 219 -17.94 5.32 -11.12
N ASN A 220 -18.33 4.82 -12.29
CA ASN A 220 -19.67 5.09 -12.79
C ASN A 220 -20.60 4.60 -11.69
N LYS A 221 -21.17 5.53 -10.91
CA LYS A 221 -22.37 5.26 -10.15
C LYS A 221 -23.41 4.90 -11.20
N VAL A 222 -23.59 3.61 -11.42
CA VAL A 222 -24.80 3.11 -12.06
C VAL A 222 -25.90 3.48 -11.07
N ASN A 223 -26.73 4.44 -11.48
CA ASN A 223 -27.95 4.82 -10.79
C ASN A 223 -28.84 3.61 -10.51
#